data_AF-A0A7Y9FI74-F1
#
_entry.id   AF-A0A7Y9FI74-F1
#
_cell.length_a   1.000
_cell.length_b   1.000
_cell.length_c   1.000
_cell.angle_alpha   90.00
_cell.angle_beta   90.00
_cell.angle_gamma   90.00
#
_symmetry.space_group_name_H-M   'P 1'
#
loop_
_entity.id
_entity.type
_entity.pdbx_description
1 polymer ?
#
loop_
_entity_poly.entity_id
_entity_poly.type
_entity_poly.pdbx_seq_one_letter_code
_entity_poly.pdbx_strand_id
1 'polypeptide(L)'
;MADRDPIDWAHTQRAEHDRTLKAKALAVAARELGVPAAGLVVGGGGRRAVRRHAGLASASEETWHAASQLLAADAPPERPRPRACARCGHGERPVRLYLCGWRCDPCSPAALAGCSVPAPRADLTADALRARRAAALVPDLDPDLATAKASTRSAIERGRIAETAHQRLIARRAREGGGPRV
;
A
#
# COMPACT_ATOMS: atom_id res chain seq x y z
N MET A 1 -40.54 15.29 -1.04
CA MET A 1 -39.84 14.01 -1.24
C MET A 1 -38.48 14.16 -0.57
N ALA A 2 -38.25 13.46 0.54
CA ALA A 2 -36.97 13.54 1.25
C ALA A 2 -35.91 12.84 0.39
N ASP A 3 -34.93 13.63 -0.06
CA ASP A 3 -33.73 13.16 -0.71
C ASP A 3 -32.99 12.26 0.30
N ARG A 4 -33.03 10.95 0.07
CA ARG A 4 -32.31 10.01 0.92
C ARG A 4 -30.87 10.02 0.43
N ASP A 5 -29.99 10.59 1.23
CA ASP A 5 -28.54 10.49 0.98
C ASP A 5 -28.18 9.03 0.67
N PRO A 6 -27.45 8.78 -0.43
CA PRO A 6 -27.06 7.43 -0.81
C PRO A 6 -26.18 6.84 0.30
N ILE A 7 -26.62 5.71 0.84
CA ILE A 7 -25.88 5.01 1.89
C ILE A 7 -24.51 4.61 1.34
N ASP A 8 -23.47 5.13 1.97
CA ASP A 8 -22.09 4.82 1.64
C ASP A 8 -21.69 3.45 2.20
N TRP A 9 -21.93 2.42 1.38
CA TRP A 9 -21.58 1.05 1.72
C TRP A 9 -20.07 0.78 1.73
N ALA A 10 -19.26 1.65 1.10
CA ALA A 10 -17.81 1.48 0.97
C ALA A 10 -17.08 1.82 2.28
N HIS A 11 -17.64 2.72 3.09
CA HIS A 11 -17.06 3.18 4.36
C HIS A 11 -17.75 2.58 5.60
N THR A 12 -18.39 1.42 5.46
CA THR A 12 -18.92 0.67 6.61
C THR A 12 -17.82 -0.06 7.40
N GLN A 13 -18.03 -0.29 8.70
CA GLN A 13 -17.10 -1.07 9.54
C GLN A 13 -16.81 -2.46 8.95
N ARG A 14 -17.82 -3.09 8.32
CA ARG A 14 -17.65 -4.38 7.65
C ARG A 14 -16.73 -4.26 6.43
N ALA A 15 -16.93 -3.24 5.59
CA ALA A 15 -16.07 -2.99 4.44
C ALA A 15 -14.62 -2.65 4.87
N GLU A 16 -14.44 -1.95 5.98
CA GLU A 16 -13.12 -1.69 6.57
C GLU A 16 -12.44 -2.95 7.11
N HIS A 17 -13.21 -3.82 7.79
CA HIS A 17 -12.72 -5.12 8.24
C HIS A 17 -12.25 -6.00 7.05
N ASP A 18 -13.07 -6.10 6.01
CA ASP A 18 -12.75 -6.86 4.79
C ASP A 18 -11.53 -6.30 4.06
N ARG A 19 -11.41 -4.96 3.99
CA ARG A 19 -10.20 -4.28 3.44
C ARG A 19 -8.97 -4.65 4.26
N THR A 20 -9.06 -4.64 5.58
CA THR A 20 -7.94 -4.97 6.47
C THR A 20 -7.49 -6.43 6.30
N LEU A 21 -8.42 -7.39 6.20
CA LEU A 21 -8.09 -8.79 5.96
C LEU A 21 -7.39 -8.99 4.61
N LYS A 22 -7.92 -8.38 3.54
CA LYS A 22 -7.30 -8.43 2.21
C LYS A 22 -5.91 -7.77 2.22
N ALA A 23 -5.76 -6.64 2.90
CA ALA A 23 -4.48 -5.94 3.02
C ALA A 23 -3.42 -6.80 3.72
N LYS A 24 -3.79 -7.51 4.81
CA LYS A 24 -2.90 -8.47 5.48
C LYS A 24 -2.48 -9.62 4.56
N ALA A 25 -3.43 -10.22 3.84
CA ALA A 25 -3.13 -11.29 2.88
C ALA A 25 -2.17 -10.81 1.77
N LEU A 26 -2.37 -9.60 1.24
CA LEU A 26 -1.47 -8.98 0.26
C LEU A 26 -0.08 -8.69 0.85
N ALA A 27 0.01 -8.21 2.09
CA ALA A 27 1.29 -7.92 2.74
C ALA A 27 2.10 -9.21 2.99
N VAL A 28 1.44 -10.30 3.38
CA VAL A 28 2.08 -11.63 3.52
C VAL A 28 2.55 -12.14 2.16
N ALA A 29 1.69 -12.13 1.15
CA ALA A 29 2.05 -12.55 -0.21
C ALA A 29 3.19 -11.70 -0.79
N ALA A 30 3.21 -10.39 -0.51
CA ALA A 30 4.28 -9.50 -0.92
C ALA A 30 5.60 -9.85 -0.23
N ARG A 31 5.59 -10.22 1.06
CA ARG A 31 6.80 -10.70 1.76
C ARG A 31 7.34 -11.98 1.16
N GLU A 32 6.48 -12.96 0.93
CA GLU A 32 6.87 -14.24 0.30
C GLU A 32 7.44 -14.02 -1.11
N LEU A 33 6.80 -13.15 -1.88
CA LEU A 33 7.27 -12.71 -3.19
C LEU A 33 8.33 -11.60 -3.14
N GLY A 34 8.78 -11.18 -1.96
CA GLY A 34 9.86 -10.20 -1.75
C GLY A 34 9.64 -8.91 -2.52
N VAL A 35 8.39 -8.57 -2.75
CA VAL A 35 7.98 -7.30 -3.36
C VAL A 35 8.07 -6.27 -2.24
N PRO A 36 8.91 -5.22 -2.37
CA PRO A 36 8.99 -4.18 -1.34
C PRO A 36 7.70 -3.35 -1.28
N ALA A 37 7.47 -2.63 -0.18
CA ALA A 37 6.32 -1.73 -0.04
C ALA A 37 6.19 -0.74 -1.21
N ALA A 38 7.31 -0.16 -1.68
CA ALA A 38 7.33 0.68 -2.87
C ALA A 38 6.84 -0.04 -4.14
N GLY A 39 7.13 -1.35 -4.26
CA GLY A 39 6.65 -2.18 -5.37
C GLY A 39 5.14 -2.42 -5.35
N LEU A 40 4.49 -2.31 -4.19
CA LEU A 40 3.03 -2.33 -4.07
C LEU A 40 2.42 -0.97 -4.42
N VAL A 41 3.08 0.15 -4.17
CA VAL A 41 2.53 1.49 -4.43
C VAL A 41 2.50 1.83 -5.92
N VAL A 42 3.54 1.46 -6.69
CA VAL A 42 3.73 1.89 -8.09
C VAL A 42 2.74 1.25 -9.09
N GLY A 43 1.81 0.39 -8.67
CA GLY A 43 0.72 -0.07 -9.54
C GLY A 43 1.09 -1.12 -10.60
N GLY A 44 2.36 -1.53 -10.69
CA GLY A 44 2.86 -2.40 -11.77
C GLY A 44 2.54 -3.90 -11.63
N GLY A 45 3.16 -4.70 -12.51
CA GLY A 45 2.99 -6.16 -12.59
C GLY A 45 3.24 -6.94 -11.28
N GLY A 46 3.96 -6.35 -10.34
CA GLY A 46 4.11 -6.86 -8.97
C GLY A 46 2.76 -7.04 -8.26
N ARG A 47 1.82 -6.09 -8.40
CA ARG A 47 0.47 -6.22 -7.82
C ARG A 47 -0.28 -7.43 -8.36
N ARG A 48 -0.15 -7.73 -9.65
CA ARG A 48 -0.81 -8.91 -10.27
C ARG A 48 -0.26 -10.22 -9.73
N ALA A 49 1.06 -10.32 -9.52
CA ALA A 49 1.68 -11.50 -8.93
C ALA A 49 1.27 -11.66 -7.46
N VAL A 50 1.36 -10.59 -6.67
CA VAL A 50 0.98 -10.57 -5.25
C VAL A 50 -0.50 -10.91 -5.06
N ARG A 51 -1.39 -10.33 -5.87
CA ARG A 51 -2.83 -10.62 -5.79
C ARG A 51 -3.15 -12.09 -6.06
N ARG A 52 -2.52 -12.68 -7.10
CA ARG A 52 -2.70 -14.10 -7.43
C ARG A 52 -2.16 -15.00 -6.33
N HIS A 53 -0.99 -14.68 -5.79
CA HIS A 53 -0.37 -15.44 -4.70
C HIS A 53 -1.19 -15.35 -3.40
N ALA A 54 -1.81 -14.19 -3.13
CA ALA A 54 -2.74 -14.00 -2.02
C ALA A 54 -4.12 -14.65 -2.22
N GLY A 55 -4.39 -15.27 -3.38
CA GLY A 55 -5.69 -15.89 -3.68
C GLY A 55 -6.86 -14.91 -3.79
N LEU A 56 -6.59 -13.63 -4.09
CA LEU A 56 -7.62 -12.60 -4.14
C LEU A 56 -8.14 -12.37 -5.56
N ALA A 57 -9.46 -12.27 -5.72
CA ALA A 57 -10.09 -11.92 -7.00
C ALA A 57 -9.81 -10.45 -7.37
N SER A 58 -9.96 -9.54 -6.42
CA SER A 58 -9.77 -8.11 -6.59
C SER A 58 -9.27 -7.45 -5.29
N ALA A 59 -8.66 -6.28 -5.43
CA ALA A 59 -8.23 -5.42 -4.33
C ALA A 59 -8.38 -3.98 -4.78
N SER A 60 -9.01 -3.14 -3.94
CA SER A 60 -9.14 -1.70 -4.19
C SER A 60 -7.81 -0.98 -3.96
N GLU A 61 -7.68 0.25 -4.45
CA GLU A 61 -6.48 1.07 -4.19
C GLU A 61 -6.25 1.29 -2.68
N GLU A 62 -7.31 1.50 -1.91
CA GLU A 62 -7.23 1.60 -0.45
C GLU A 62 -6.66 0.32 0.19
N THR A 63 -7.03 -0.85 -0.35
CA THR A 63 -6.50 -2.14 0.11
C THR A 63 -5.01 -2.26 -0.21
N TRP A 64 -4.57 -1.84 -1.40
CA TRP A 64 -3.15 -1.81 -1.77
C TRP A 64 -2.36 -0.83 -0.91
N HIS A 65 -2.94 0.33 -0.61
CA HIS A 65 -2.34 1.33 0.26
C HIS A 65 -2.16 0.79 1.68
N ALA A 66 -3.21 0.20 2.26
CA ALA A 66 -3.15 -0.44 3.57
C ALA A 66 -2.11 -1.58 3.62
N ALA A 67 -2.04 -2.41 2.56
CA ALA A 67 -1.03 -3.47 2.45
C ALA A 67 0.40 -2.91 2.42
N SER A 68 0.63 -1.79 1.73
CA SER A 68 1.95 -1.13 1.68
C SER A 68 2.37 -0.57 3.04
N GLN A 69 1.43 -0.02 3.81
CA GLN A 69 1.70 0.46 5.18
C GLN A 69 2.05 -0.68 6.12
N LEU A 70 1.26 -1.78 6.08
CA LEU A 70 1.54 -2.99 6.87
C LEU A 70 2.94 -3.56 6.54
N LEU A 71 3.30 -3.58 5.26
CA LEU A 71 4.58 -4.09 4.81
C LEU A 71 5.77 -3.17 5.18
N ALA A 72 5.53 -1.85 5.26
CA ALA A 72 6.54 -0.88 5.66
C ALA A 72 6.73 -0.80 7.19
N ALA A 73 5.71 -1.15 7.96
CA ALA A 73 5.76 -1.18 9.43
C ALA A 73 6.56 -2.37 9.97
N ASP A 74 6.63 -3.47 9.22
CA ASP A 74 7.44 -4.63 9.58
C ASP A 74 8.90 -4.46 9.12
N ALA A 75 9.85 -4.85 9.98
CA ALA A 75 11.26 -4.84 9.61
C ALA A 75 11.48 -5.68 8.33
N PRO A 76 12.25 -5.18 7.35
CA PRO A 76 12.57 -5.98 6.17
C PRO A 76 13.25 -7.28 6.63
N PRO A 77 12.97 -8.43 5.98
CA PRO A 77 13.61 -9.68 6.37
C PRO A 77 15.14 -9.53 6.33
N GLU A 78 15.84 -10.06 7.34
CA GLU A 78 17.30 -9.94 7.50
C GLU A 78 18.08 -10.32 6.24
N ARG A 79 17.52 -11.23 5.42
CA ARG A 79 17.95 -11.44 4.03
C ARG A 79 16.74 -11.68 3.13
N PRO A 80 16.66 -11.04 1.94
CA PRO A 80 15.72 -11.49 0.92
C PRO A 80 16.05 -12.94 0.56
N ARG A 81 15.06 -13.83 0.55
CA ARG A 81 15.25 -15.21 0.04
C ARG A 81 15.90 -15.15 -1.33
N PRO A 82 16.91 -15.98 -1.65
CA PRO A 82 17.50 -16.02 -2.98
C PRO A 82 16.43 -16.33 -4.02
N ARG A 83 16.39 -15.53 -5.09
CA ARG A 83 15.33 -15.59 -6.12
C ARG A 83 15.93 -16.03 -7.44
N ALA A 84 15.39 -17.10 -7.99
CA ALA A 84 15.72 -17.53 -9.35
C ALA A 84 15.19 -16.53 -10.39
N CYS A 85 15.98 -16.30 -11.42
CA CYS A 85 15.51 -15.61 -12.62
C CYS A 85 14.35 -16.40 -13.24
N ALA A 86 13.17 -15.80 -13.37
CA ALA A 86 12.01 -16.49 -13.94
C ALA A 86 12.09 -16.71 -15.48
N ARG A 87 13.21 -16.32 -16.13
CA ARG A 87 13.52 -16.70 -17.51
C ARG A 87 14.52 -17.85 -17.61
N CYS A 88 15.65 -17.77 -16.90
CA CYS A 88 16.74 -18.74 -17.03
C CYS A 88 16.93 -19.66 -15.82
N GLY A 89 16.14 -19.50 -14.76
CA GLY A 89 16.21 -20.33 -13.54
C GLY A 89 17.41 -20.06 -12.62
N HIS A 90 18.38 -19.24 -13.03
CA HIS A 90 19.60 -19.02 -12.25
C HIS A 90 19.32 -18.35 -10.91
N GLY A 91 19.68 -19.01 -9.79
CA GLY A 91 19.41 -18.57 -8.42
C GLY A 91 20.49 -17.70 -7.77
N GLU A 92 21.72 -17.77 -8.27
CA GLU A 92 22.88 -17.07 -7.69
C GLU A 92 23.13 -15.68 -8.28
N ARG A 93 22.51 -15.34 -9.42
CA ARG A 93 22.71 -14.04 -10.05
C ARG A 93 21.87 -12.98 -9.33
N PRO A 94 22.36 -11.73 -9.20
CA PRO A 94 21.52 -10.65 -8.75
C PRO A 94 20.33 -10.50 -9.71
N VAL A 95 19.13 -10.56 -9.16
CA VAL A 95 17.87 -10.41 -9.91
C VAL A 95 17.14 -9.15 -9.47
N ARG A 96 16.49 -8.50 -10.44
CA ARG A 96 15.63 -7.33 -10.22
C ARG A 96 14.19 -7.68 -10.57
N LEU A 97 13.24 -7.04 -9.89
CA LEU A 97 11.82 -7.20 -10.18
C LEU A 97 11.43 -6.35 -11.39
N TYR A 98 10.91 -7.00 -12.44
CA TYR A 98 10.31 -6.35 -13.60
C TYR A 98 8.82 -6.70 -13.72
N LEU A 99 8.10 -6.07 -14.66
CA LEU A 99 6.70 -6.40 -14.96
C LEU A 99 6.48 -7.88 -15.28
N CYS A 100 7.46 -8.53 -15.91
CA CYS A 100 7.44 -9.95 -16.28
C CYS A 100 7.95 -10.90 -15.18
N GLY A 101 8.24 -10.38 -13.98
CA GLY A 101 8.77 -11.11 -12.83
C GLY A 101 10.25 -10.82 -12.57
N TRP A 102 10.86 -11.62 -11.69
CA TRP A 102 12.27 -11.50 -11.34
C TRP A 102 13.15 -11.90 -12.54
N ARG A 103 14.12 -11.05 -12.90
CA ARG A 103 15.07 -11.30 -14.00
C ARG A 103 16.48 -10.94 -13.56
N CYS A 104 17.46 -11.76 -13.93
CA CYS A 104 18.86 -11.38 -13.88
C CYS A 104 19.15 -10.35 -14.98
N ASP A 105 20.22 -9.58 -14.85
CA ASP A 105 20.55 -8.51 -15.80
C ASP A 105 20.59 -8.97 -17.28
N PRO A 106 21.17 -10.15 -17.62
CA PRO A 106 21.13 -10.68 -19.00
C PRO A 106 19.73 -11.07 -19.50
N CYS A 107 18.79 -11.35 -18.59
CA CYS A 107 17.41 -11.71 -18.91
C CYS A 107 16.44 -10.54 -18.71
N SER A 108 16.95 -9.34 -18.42
CA SER A 108 16.12 -8.14 -18.27
C SER A 108 15.47 -7.79 -19.62
N PRO A 109 14.28 -7.16 -19.62
CA PRO A 109 13.66 -6.68 -20.87
C PRO A 109 14.59 -5.79 -21.71
N ALA A 110 15.41 -4.96 -21.06
CA ALA A 110 16.39 -4.10 -21.73
C ALA A 110 17.49 -4.92 -22.42
N ALA A 111 18.11 -5.88 -21.72
CA ALA A 111 19.13 -6.75 -22.31
C ALA A 111 18.59 -7.57 -23.48
N LEU A 112 17.35 -8.04 -23.38
CA LEU A 112 16.66 -8.79 -24.44
C LEU A 112 16.29 -7.92 -25.64
N ALA A 113 16.10 -6.62 -25.44
CA ALA A 113 15.91 -5.63 -26.50
C ALA A 113 17.23 -5.18 -27.14
N GLY A 114 18.37 -5.79 -26.77
CA GLY A 114 19.69 -5.40 -27.26
C GLY A 114 20.21 -4.08 -26.68
N CYS A 115 19.51 -3.50 -25.70
CA CYS A 115 20.01 -2.33 -24.99
C CYS A 115 21.12 -2.79 -24.04
N SER A 116 22.30 -2.19 -24.15
CA SER A 116 23.28 -2.26 -23.08
C SER A 116 22.65 -1.63 -21.83
N VAL A 117 22.74 -2.31 -20.69
CA VAL A 117 22.41 -1.68 -19.41
C VAL A 117 23.44 -0.57 -19.23
N PRO A 118 23.08 0.72 -19.30
CA PRO A 118 24.06 1.77 -19.08
C PRO A 118 24.60 1.55 -17.67
N ALA A 119 25.93 1.49 -17.53
CA ALA A 119 26.55 1.51 -16.22
C ALA A 119 25.97 2.74 -15.49
N PRO A 120 25.41 2.57 -14.28
CA PRO A 120 24.87 3.70 -13.55
C PRO A 120 26.00 4.72 -13.43
N ARG A 121 25.76 5.93 -13.92
CA ARG A 121 26.76 7.00 -13.81
C ARG A 121 27.13 7.13 -12.33
N ALA A 122 28.41 7.32 -12.02
CA ALA A 122 28.90 7.30 -10.63
C ALA A 122 28.18 8.33 -9.73
N ASP A 123 27.68 9.41 -10.32
CA ASP A 123 26.89 10.47 -9.68
C ASP A 123 25.43 10.09 -9.37
N LEU A 124 24.97 8.92 -9.83
CA LEU A 124 23.64 8.37 -9.61
C LEU A 124 23.63 7.15 -8.68
N THR A 125 24.75 6.87 -8.01
CA THR A 125 24.78 5.86 -6.94
C THR A 125 23.89 6.29 -5.79
N ALA A 126 23.35 5.33 -5.03
CA ALA A 126 22.52 5.64 -3.86
C ALA A 126 23.26 6.52 -2.85
N ASP A 127 24.57 6.31 -2.68
CA ASP A 127 25.42 7.13 -1.81
C ASP A 127 25.63 8.55 -2.35
N ALA A 128 25.89 8.70 -3.65
CA ALA A 128 25.98 10.02 -4.28
C ALA A 128 24.64 10.79 -4.18
N LEU A 129 23.51 10.11 -4.37
CA LEU A 129 22.18 10.71 -4.22
C LEU A 129 21.87 11.07 -2.76
N ARG A 130 22.28 10.26 -1.78
CA ARG A 130 22.15 10.58 -0.34
C ARG A 130 23.01 11.78 0.04
N ALA A 131 24.26 11.82 -0.42
CA ALA A 131 25.16 12.96 -0.19
C ALA A 131 24.61 14.26 -0.81
N ARG A 132 24.07 14.18 -2.05
CA ARG A 132 23.40 15.32 -2.70
C ARG A 132 22.13 15.74 -1.97
N ARG A 133 21.34 14.80 -1.44
CA ARG A 133 20.14 15.09 -0.64
C ARG A 133 20.47 15.74 0.69
N ALA A 134 21.57 15.33 1.34
CA ALA A 134 22.05 15.97 2.57
C ALA A 134 22.47 17.44 2.32
N ALA A 135 23.06 17.73 1.15
CA ALA A 135 23.38 19.09 0.73
C ALA A 135 22.14 19.90 0.28
N ALA A 136 21.13 19.23 -0.29
CA ALA A 136 19.84 19.80 -0.67
C ALA A 136 18.80 19.68 0.45
N LEU A 137 19.21 19.87 1.71
CA LEU A 137 18.28 20.08 2.81
C LEU A 137 17.40 21.29 2.45
N VAL A 138 16.16 20.97 2.11
CA VAL A 138 15.09 21.88 1.73
C VAL A 138 14.86 22.88 2.87
N PRO A 139 15.14 24.18 2.69
CA PRO A 139 14.46 25.18 3.48
C PRO A 139 13.00 25.24 3.01
N ASP A 140 12.05 25.21 3.95
CA ASP A 140 10.62 25.51 3.75
C ASP A 140 9.71 24.45 3.09
N LEU A 141 9.68 23.24 3.63
CA LEU A 141 8.48 22.36 3.51
C LEU A 141 7.49 22.53 4.67
N ASP A 142 7.74 23.46 5.60
CA ASP A 142 7.20 23.34 6.97
C ASP A 142 5.91 24.12 7.37
N PRO A 143 5.27 24.98 6.55
CA PRO A 143 3.93 25.50 6.90
C PRO A 143 2.79 24.65 6.35
N ASP A 144 2.89 24.18 5.10
CA ASP A 144 1.78 23.47 4.43
C ASP A 144 1.60 22.05 4.95
N LEU A 145 2.69 21.36 5.30
CA LEU A 145 2.61 20.01 5.87
C LEU A 145 2.06 20.04 7.30
N ALA A 146 2.40 21.05 8.10
CA ALA A 146 1.83 21.25 9.44
C ALA A 146 0.33 21.56 9.35
N THR A 147 -0.06 22.41 8.41
CA THR A 147 -1.47 22.75 8.13
C THR A 147 -2.26 21.54 7.63
N ALA A 148 -1.68 20.74 6.74
CA ALA A 148 -2.29 19.50 6.27
C ALA A 148 -2.51 18.50 7.41
N LYS A 149 -1.52 18.30 8.29
CA LYS A 149 -1.64 17.44 9.48
C LYS A 149 -2.71 17.93 10.45
N ALA A 150 -2.80 19.24 10.68
CA ALA A 150 -3.83 19.84 11.53
C ALA A 150 -5.24 19.65 10.94
N SER A 151 -5.38 19.79 9.62
CA SER A 151 -6.63 19.56 8.89
C SER A 151 -7.07 18.09 8.98
N THR A 152 -6.15 17.13 8.79
CA THR A 152 -6.44 15.69 8.93
C THR A 152 -6.87 15.34 10.36
N ARG A 153 -6.18 15.87 11.39
CA ARG A 153 -6.54 15.64 12.79
C ARG A 153 -7.94 16.17 13.11
N SER A 154 -8.27 17.36 12.59
CA SER A 154 -9.60 17.97 12.75
C SER A 154 -10.70 17.16 12.04
N ALA A 155 -10.41 16.57 10.89
CA ALA A 155 -11.35 15.70 10.18
C ALA A 155 -11.63 14.39 10.93
N ILE A 156 -10.59 13.77 11.49
CA ILE A 156 -10.72 12.55 12.32
C ILE A 156 -11.59 12.82 13.56
N GLU A 157 -11.36 13.95 14.23
CA GLU A 157 -12.11 14.31 15.43
C GLU A 157 -13.60 14.55 15.11
N ARG A 158 -13.90 15.26 14.01
CA ARG A 158 -15.28 15.41 13.53
C ARG A 158 -15.94 14.08 13.21
N GLY A 159 -15.20 13.14 12.62
CA GLY A 159 -15.67 11.78 12.35
C GLY A 159 -16.09 11.05 13.63
N ARG A 160 -15.26 11.11 14.69
CA ARG A 160 -15.58 10.49 15.99
C ARG A 160 -16.81 11.10 16.66
N ILE A 161 -16.95 12.42 16.59
CA ILE A 161 -18.12 13.12 17.15
C ILE A 161 -19.39 12.67 16.40
N ALA A 162 -19.33 12.60 15.07
CA ALA A 162 -20.45 12.15 14.25
C ALA A 162 -20.81 10.68 14.52
N GLU A 163 -19.83 9.79 14.67
CA GLU A 163 -20.04 8.39 15.01
C GLU A 163 -20.67 8.23 16.40
N THR A 164 -20.19 8.98 17.39
CA THR A 164 -20.74 8.99 18.74
C THR A 164 -22.19 9.50 18.75
N ALA A 165 -22.48 10.56 17.98
CA ALA A 165 -23.83 11.09 17.83
C ALA A 165 -24.77 10.08 17.15
N HIS A 166 -24.29 9.39 16.12
CA HIS A 166 -25.03 8.35 15.41
C HIS A 166 -25.36 7.16 16.33
N GLN A 167 -24.39 6.67 17.10
CA GLN A 167 -24.61 5.60 18.08
C GLN A 167 -25.62 5.99 19.16
N ARG A 168 -25.58 7.23 19.66
CA ARG A 168 -26.58 7.75 20.60
C ARG A 168 -27.98 7.79 20.00
N LEU A 169 -28.09 8.15 18.72
CA LEU A 169 -29.36 8.20 18.01
C LEU A 169 -29.96 6.80 17.78
N ILE A 170 -29.11 5.82 17.44
CA ILE A 170 -29.51 4.40 17.35
C ILE A 170 -29.98 3.90 18.72
N ALA A 171 -29.22 4.14 19.78
CA ALA A 171 -29.57 3.71 21.14
C ALA A 171 -30.84 4.39 21.69
N ARG A 172 -31.15 5.60 21.23
CA ARG A 172 -32.41 6.29 21.56
C ARG A 172 -33.59 5.64 20.83
N ARG A 173 -33.47 5.39 19.52
CA ARG A 173 -34.51 4.71 18.74
C ARG A 173 -34.78 3.29 19.23
N ALA A 174 -33.75 2.56 19.67
CA ALA A 174 -33.90 1.24 20.26
C ALA A 174 -34.70 1.27 21.59
N ARG A 175 -34.57 2.35 22.38
CA ARG A 175 -35.36 2.56 23.60
C ARG A 175 -36.80 3.00 23.33
N GLU A 176 -37.02 3.78 22.26
CA GLU A 176 -38.34 4.24 21.84
C GLU A 176 -39.15 3.15 21.10
N GLY A 177 -38.48 2.14 20.51
CA GLY A 177 -39.10 1.02 19.81
C GLY A 177 -39.42 -0.22 20.66
N GLY A 178 -39.21 -0.18 21.97
CA GLY A 178 -39.36 -1.32 22.89
C GLY A 178 -40.29 -1.02 24.06
N GLY A 179 -41.58 -0.86 23.80
CA GLY A 179 -42.64 -0.93 24.82
C GLY A 179 -43.57 -2.09 24.51
N PRO A 180 -43.79 -3.06 25.42
CA PRO A 180 -44.78 -4.11 25.21
C PRO A 180 -46.17 -3.45 25.18
N ARG A 181 -46.92 -3.69 24.10
CA ARG A 181 -48.36 -3.45 24.08
C ARG A 181 -48.99 -4.47 25.03
N VAL A 182 -49.47 -3.98 26.16
CA VAL A 182 -50.47 -4.66 27.01
C VAL A 182 -51.77 -4.77 26.24
#